data_AF-A0A522VSY1-F1
#
_entry.id   AF-A0A522VSY1-F1
#
_cell.length_a   1.000
_cell.length_b   1.000
_cell.length_c   1.000
_cell.angle_alpha   90.00
_cell.angle_beta   90.00
_cell.angle_gamma   90.00
#
_symmetry.space_group_name_H-M   'P 1'
#
loop_
_entity.id
_entity.type
_entity.pdbx_description
1 polymer ?
#
loop_
_entity_poly.entity_id
_entity_poly.type
_entity_poly.pdbx_seq_one_letter_code
_entity_poly.pdbx_strand_id
1 'polypeptide(L)' 'MSIRRRLLSLAMLTGLALLPASQALAADDPDFIHMGVGWWDFNRPKNQAAEFDLAYRSDYKLWLLKPHAGILGTSDGSFY' A
#
# COMPACT_ATOMS: atom_id res chain seq x y z
N MET A 1 -16.12 -37.70 15.53
CA MET A 1 -14.94 -36.79 15.52
C MET A 1 -15.35 -35.35 15.19
N SER A 2 -16.34 -34.75 15.89
CA SER A 2 -17.14 -33.67 15.26
C SER A 2 -17.33 -32.33 16.00
N ILE A 3 -17.16 -32.21 17.32
CA ILE A 3 -17.52 -30.94 18.02
C ILE A 3 -16.33 -30.24 18.70
N ARG A 4 -15.44 -30.99 19.37
CA ARG A 4 -14.30 -30.40 20.11
C ARG A 4 -13.28 -29.71 19.19
N ARG A 5 -13.05 -30.24 17.99
CA ARG A 5 -12.16 -29.62 16.99
C ARG A 5 -12.75 -28.33 16.41
N ARG A 6 -14.07 -28.25 16.20
CA ARG A 6 -14.75 -27.05 15.70
C ARG A 6 -14.78 -25.92 16.73
N LEU A 7 -14.96 -26.26 18.01
CA LEU A 7 -14.92 -25.29 19.11
C LEU A 7 -13.51 -24.70 19.31
N LEU A 8 -12.45 -25.51 19.16
CA LEU A 8 -11.06 -25.04 19.20
C LEU A 8 -10.73 -24.11 18.02
N SER A 9 -11.24 -24.40 16.81
CA SER A 9 -11.07 -23.51 15.64
C SER A 9 -11.80 -22.17 15.82
N LEU A 10 -13.01 -22.18 16.39
CA LEU A 10 -13.77 -20.96 16.64
C LEU A 10 -13.11 -20.10 17.74
N ALA A 11 -12.56 -20.72 18.77
CA ALA A 11 -11.81 -20.03 19.83
C ALA A 11 -10.47 -19.44 19.33
N MET A 12 -9.81 -20.08 18.35
CA MET A 12 -8.62 -19.52 17.70
C MET A 12 -8.95 -18.30 16.83
N LEU A 13 -10.08 -18.31 16.12
CA LEU A 13 -10.52 -17.19 15.28
C LEU A 13 -10.95 -15.96 16.11
N THR A 14 -11.55 -16.16 17.29
CA THR A 14 -11.95 -15.05 18.18
C THR A 14 -10.80 -14.54 19.06
N GLY A 15 -9.82 -15.38 19.41
CA GLY A 15 -8.67 -14.98 20.22
C GLY A 15 -7.77 -13.92 19.55
N LEU A 16 -7.73 -13.88 18.21
CA LEU A 16 -6.92 -12.90 17.47
C LEU A 16 -7.56 -11.49 17.43
N ALA A 17 -8.88 -11.39 17.65
CA ALA A 17 -9.62 -10.13 17.58
C ALA A 17 -9.60 -9.30 18.87
N LEU A 18 -9.07 -9.86 19.98
CA LEU A 18 -9.03 -9.23 21.30
C LEU A 18 -7.66 -8.66 21.68
N LEU A 19 -6.69 -8.67 20.76
CA LEU A 19 -5.46 -7.93 20.99
C LEU A 19 -5.80 -6.44 21.06
N PRO A 20 -5.44 -5.73 22.13
CA PRO A 20 -5.55 -4.28 22.14
C PRO A 20 -4.71 -3.79 20.97
N ALA A 21 -5.37 -3.25 19.94
CA ALA A 21 -4.70 -2.48 18.93
C ALA A 21 -4.09 -1.30 19.68
N SER A 22 -2.79 -1.38 19.97
CA SER A 22 -2.03 -0.19 20.29
C SER A 22 -2.28 0.75 19.12
N GLN A 23 -3.06 1.80 19.35
CA GLN A 23 -3.06 2.93 18.46
C GLN A 23 -1.64 3.46 18.57
N ALA A 24 -0.75 2.96 17.71
CA ALA A 24 0.44 3.72 17.39
C ALA A 24 -0.12 5.08 16.99
N LEU A 25 0.14 6.09 17.81
CA LEU A 25 0.11 7.46 17.34
C LEU A 25 1.12 7.42 16.19
N ALA A 26 0.60 7.25 14.97
CA ALA A 26 1.42 7.32 13.79
C ALA A 26 2.00 8.71 13.85
N ALA A 27 3.28 8.79 14.23
CA ALA A 27 4.04 10.00 14.05
C ALA A 27 3.83 10.42 12.59
N ASP A 28 3.73 11.72 12.35
CA ASP A 28 3.59 12.20 10.98
C ASP A 28 4.64 11.55 10.07
N ASP A 29 4.20 11.09 8.90
CA ASP A 29 5.12 10.50 7.93
C ASP A 29 6.27 11.49 7.64
N PRO A 30 7.54 11.04 7.68
CA PRO A 30 8.70 11.86 7.39
C PRO A 30 8.80 12.18 5.89
N ASP A 31 9.73 13.06 5.53
CA ASP A 31 10.17 13.22 4.14
C ASP A 31 10.72 11.90 3.58
N PHE A 32 10.28 11.52 2.37
CA PHE A 32 10.84 10.36 1.69
C PHE A 32 10.81 10.45 0.16
N ILE A 33 11.70 9.67 -0.46
CA ILE A 33 11.68 9.38 -1.89
C ILE A 33 10.97 8.03 -2.09
N HIS A 34 9.94 8.04 -2.93
CA HIS A 34 9.28 6.86 -3.43
C HIS A 34 9.88 6.47 -4.77
N MET A 35 10.14 5.18 -4.95
CA MET A 35 10.55 4.58 -6.21
C MET A 35 9.72 3.32 -6.41
N GLY A 36 9.20 3.13 -7.61
CA GLY A 36 8.48 1.93 -7.94
C GLY A 36 8.64 1.54 -9.40
N VAL A 37 8.33 0.27 -9.62
CA VAL A 37 8.31 -0.36 -10.93
C VAL A 37 7.09 -1.26 -11.01
N GLY A 38 6.45 -1.29 -12.16
CA GLY A 38 5.17 -1.96 -12.32
C GLY A 38 4.93 -2.45 -13.73
N TRP A 39 3.74 -3.00 -13.93
CA TRP A 39 3.26 -3.45 -15.22
C TRP A 39 1.75 -3.22 -15.30
N TRP A 40 1.30 -2.53 -16.34
CA TRP A 40 -0.12 -2.20 -16.54
C TRP A 40 -0.82 -3.22 -17.41
N ASP A 41 -2.15 -3.14 -17.41
CA ASP A 41 -2.97 -3.83 -18.41
C ASP A 41 -2.74 -5.36 -18.45
N PHE A 42 -2.62 -5.98 -17.26
CA PHE A 42 -2.43 -7.42 -17.12
C PHE A 42 -3.51 -8.25 -17.85
N ASN A 43 -4.72 -7.70 -18.01
CA ASN A 43 -5.85 -8.32 -18.72
C ASN A 43 -5.95 -7.91 -20.22
N ARG A 44 -5.02 -7.10 -20.74
CA ARG A 44 -4.96 -6.71 -22.17
C ARG A 44 -3.60 -7.10 -22.77
N PRO A 45 -3.44 -8.34 -23.24
CA PRO A 45 -2.14 -8.90 -23.63
C PRO A 45 -1.38 -8.13 -24.74
N LYS A 46 -2.08 -7.31 -25.52
CA LYS A 46 -1.51 -6.55 -26.64
C LYS A 46 -1.08 -5.13 -26.28
N ASN A 47 -1.53 -4.62 -25.13
CA ASN A 47 -1.35 -3.22 -24.73
C ASN A 47 -0.72 -3.15 -23.34
N GLN A 48 0.30 -3.97 -23.13
CA GLN A 48 1.01 -4.06 -21.87
C GLN A 48 2.22 -3.13 -21.88
N ALA A 49 2.47 -2.45 -20.77
CA ALA A 49 3.62 -1.58 -20.59
C ALA A 49 4.19 -1.74 -19.19
N ALA A 50 5.51 -1.76 -19.10
CA ALA A 50 6.21 -1.60 -17.83
C ALA A 50 6.10 -0.14 -17.37
N GLU A 51 6.07 0.08 -16.06
CA GLU A 51 6.09 1.39 -15.43
C GLU A 51 7.34 1.57 -14.58
N PHE A 52 7.83 2.80 -14.54
CA PHE A 52 8.77 3.29 -13.56
C PHE A 52 8.25 4.60 -12.96
N ASP A 53 8.30 4.73 -11.64
CA ASP A 53 7.90 5.94 -10.93
C ASP A 53 8.97 6.39 -9.93
N LEU A 54 9.12 7.71 -9.82
CA LEU A 54 10.00 8.36 -8.86
C LEU A 54 9.31 9.61 -8.33
N ALA A 55 9.07 9.67 -7.02
CA ALA A 55 8.41 10.80 -6.39
C ALA A 55 9.08 11.22 -5.09
N TYR A 56 9.10 12.53 -4.82
CA TYR A 56 9.40 13.08 -3.51
C TYR A 56 8.09 13.40 -2.78
N ARG A 57 8.01 12.96 -1.52
CA ARG A 57 6.90 13.25 -0.62
C ARG A 57 7.44 14.01 0.58
N SER A 58 6.87 15.19 0.83
CA SER A 58 7.29 16.02 1.96
C SER A 58 6.40 15.82 3.19
N ASP A 59 7.01 15.90 4.36
CA ASP A 59 6.38 16.00 5.68
C ASP A 59 5.83 17.41 5.96
N TYR A 60 6.19 18.39 5.13
CA TYR A 60 5.76 19.77 5.28
C TYR A 60 4.23 19.90 5.19
N LYS A 61 3.62 20.47 6.23
CA LYS A 61 2.17 20.62 6.34
C LYS A 61 1.70 22.00 5.90
N LEU A 62 1.05 22.07 4.75
CA LEU A 62 0.26 23.20 4.30
C LEU A 62 -1.20 23.01 4.75
N TRP A 63 -1.50 23.40 5.99
CA TRP A 63 -2.79 23.17 6.64
C TRP A 63 -3.15 21.68 6.73
N LEU A 64 -3.96 21.16 5.80
CA LEU A 64 -4.32 19.73 5.72
C LEU A 64 -3.61 18.99 4.57
N LEU A 65 -2.84 19.69 3.74
CA LEU A 65 -2.16 19.15 2.56
C LEU A 65 -0.68 18.90 2.85
N LYS A 66 -0.19 17.72 2.44
CA LYS A 66 1.24 17.41 2.35
C LYS A 66 1.64 17.38 0.87
N PRO A 67 2.50 18.29 0.39
CA PRO A 67 2.85 18.35 -1.01
C PRO A 67 3.70 17.14 -1.41
N HIS A 68 3.49 16.69 -2.64
CA HIS A 68 4.30 15.67 -3.29
C HIS A 68 4.45 16.00 -4.77
N ALA A 69 5.54 15.57 -5.37
CA ALA A 69 5.78 15.73 -6.79
C ALA A 69 6.66 14.56 -7.27
N GLY A 70 6.44 14.13 -8.50
CA GLY A 70 7.18 13.02 -9.07
C GLY A 70 7.00 12.95 -10.57
N ILE A 71 7.63 11.94 -11.14
CA ILE A 71 7.52 11.57 -12.54
C ILE A 71 7.09 10.11 -12.62
N LEU A 72 6.30 9.81 -13.62
CA LEU A 72 5.92 8.45 -13.97
C LEU A 72 6.16 8.26 -15.47
N GLY A 73 6.85 7.17 -15.83
CA GLY A 73 7.15 6.83 -17.21
C GLY A 73 6.77 5.39 -17.50
N THR A 74 6.28 5.15 -18.71
CA THR A 74 5.92 3.81 -19.17
C THR A 74 6.72 3.39 -20.39
N SER A 75 6.90 2.07 -20.57
CA SER A 75 7.70 1.52 -21.68
C SER A 75 7.09 1.73 -23.07
N ASP A 76 5.81 2.09 -23.14
CA ASP A 76 5.12 2.46 -24.38
C ASP A 76 5.20 3.96 -24.70
N GLY A 77 5.91 4.75 -23.87
CA GLY A 77 6.26 6.14 -24.14
C GLY A 77 5.34 7.19 -23.51
N SER A 78 4.48 6.81 -22.56
CA SER A 78 3.70 7.77 -21.78
C SER A 78 4.52 8.35 -20.62
N PHE A 79 4.32 9.63 -20.31
CA PHE A 79 4.99 10.33 -19.21
C PHE A 79 4.02 11.30 -18.52
N TYR A 80 4.07 11.35 -17.19
CA TYR A 80 3.22 12.18 -16.32
C TYR A 80 4.03 12.86 -15.23
#